data_AF-A0A5E4HHV8-F1
#
_entry.id   AF-A0A5E4HHV8-F1
#
_cell.length_a   1.000
_cell.length_b   1.000
_cell.length_c   1.000
_cell.angle_alpha   90.00
_cell.angle_beta   90.00
_cell.angle_gamma   90.00
#
_symmetry.space_group_name_H-M   'P 1'
#
loop_
_entity.id
_entity.type
_entity.pdbx_description
1 polymer ?
#
loop_
_entity_poly.entity_id
_entity_poly.type
_entity_poly.pdbx_seq_one_letter_code
_entity_poly.pdbx_strand_id
1 'polypeptide(L)' 'MTISQKLEAKRKEAVRTWTLACEHDGVDQKNVFVVFSDGNPYAADAGNAAVAYREAAVTYNKLMSVKF' A
#
# COMPACT_ATOMS: atom_id res chain seq x y z
N MET A 1 -21.98 3.65 -10.32
CA MET A 1 -21.01 3.12 -9.34
C MET A 1 -21.29 3.73 -7.98
N THR A 2 -21.53 2.89 -6.97
CA THR A 2 -21.85 3.32 -5.60
C THR A 2 -20.61 3.80 -4.85
N ILE A 3 -20.80 4.48 -3.71
CA ILE A 3 -19.69 4.91 -2.84
C ILE A 3 -18.87 3.70 -2.37
N SER A 4 -19.52 2.59 -2.01
CA SER A 4 -18.86 1.35 -1.60
C SER A 4 -17.94 0.79 -2.69
N GLN A 5 -18.41 0.75 -3.94
CA GLN A 5 -17.61 0.28 -5.08
C GLN A 5 -16.39 1.17 -5.34
N LYS A 6 -16.54 2.49 -5.23
CA LYS A 6 -15.42 3.45 -5.35
C LYS A 6 -14.37 3.22 -4.26
N LEU A 7 -14.82 2.98 -3.03
CA LEU A 7 -13.94 2.74 -1.89
C LEU A 7 -13.18 1.41 -2.02
N GLU A 8 -13.83 0.36 -2.52
CA GLU A 8 -13.17 -0.91 -2.82
C GLU A 8 -12.13 -0.80 -3.93
N ALA A 9 -12.42 -0.06 -5.00
CA ALA A 9 -11.47 0.18 -6.09
C ALA A 9 -10.22 0.89 -5.59
N LYS A 10 -10.39 1.98 -4.80
CA LYS A 10 -9.27 2.70 -4.18
C LYS A 10 -8.43 1.80 -3.28
N ARG A 11 -9.07 0.94 -2.48
CA ARG A 11 -8.34 -0.02 -1.62
C ARG A 11 -7.50 -1.01 -2.43
N LYS A 12 -8.05 -1.56 -3.52
CA LYS A 12 -7.32 -2.50 -4.39
C LYS A 12 -6.12 -1.83 -5.06
N GLU A 13 -6.30 -0.59 -5.49
CA GLU A 13 -5.21 0.21 -6.07
C GLU A 13 -4.10 0.48 -5.05
N ALA A 14 -4.47 0.90 -3.83
CA ALA A 14 -3.51 1.15 -2.75
C ALA A 14 -2.68 -0.09 -2.41
N VAL A 15 -3.32 -1.26 -2.27
CA VAL A 15 -2.63 -2.54 -2.02
C VAL A 15 -1.68 -2.87 -3.19
N ARG A 16 -2.14 -2.72 -4.44
CA ARG A 16 -1.32 -2.99 -5.62
C ARG A 16 -0.08 -2.09 -5.66
N THR A 17 -0.25 -0.79 -5.41
CA THR A 17 0.86 0.17 -5.41
C THR A 17 1.87 -0.12 -4.29
N TRP A 18 1.40 -0.51 -3.09
CA TRP A 18 2.27 -0.96 -2.01
C TRP A 18 3.08 -2.21 -2.38
N THR A 19 2.42 -3.24 -2.92
CA THR A 19 3.11 -4.47 -3.32
C THR A 19 4.19 -4.18 -4.38
N LEU A 20 3.87 -3.40 -5.41
CA LEU A 20 4.84 -3.04 -6.45
C LEU A 20 6.01 -2.22 -5.91
N ALA A 21 5.76 -1.31 -4.97
CA ALA A 21 6.82 -0.52 -4.33
C ALA A 21 7.76 -1.41 -3.51
N CYS A 22 7.20 -2.33 -2.72
CA CYS A 22 7.96 -3.31 -1.95
C CYS A 22 8.77 -4.24 -2.86
N GLU A 23 8.17 -4.74 -3.93
CA GLU A 23 8.86 -5.60 -4.91
C GLU A 23 10.02 -4.86 -5.60
N HIS A 24 9.82 -3.59 -5.97
CA HIS A 24 10.84 -2.78 -6.63
C HIS A 24 12.10 -2.63 -5.76
N ASP A 25 11.93 -2.33 -4.47
CA ASP A 25 13.04 -2.10 -3.54
C ASP A 25 13.45 -3.35 -2.75
N GLY A 26 12.85 -4.51 -3.02
CA GLY A 26 13.13 -5.75 -2.31
C GLY A 26 12.75 -5.72 -0.82
N VAL A 27 11.75 -4.91 -0.45
CA VAL A 27 11.30 -4.75 0.94
C VAL A 27 10.21 -5.77 1.27
N ASP A 28 10.23 -6.32 2.48
CA ASP A 28 9.12 -7.11 2.99
C ASP A 28 7.89 -6.23 3.26
N GLN A 29 6.84 -6.45 2.47
CA GLN A 29 5.53 -5.80 2.58
C GLN A 29 4.84 -5.95 3.94
N LYS A 30 5.30 -6.85 4.81
CA LYS A 30 4.77 -7.07 6.17
C LYS A 30 5.50 -6.26 7.24
N ASN A 31 6.60 -5.61 6.92
CA ASN A 31 7.34 -4.82 7.90
C ASN A 31 6.53 -3.60 8.36
N VAL A 32 6.60 -3.33 9.66
CA VAL A 32 5.94 -2.17 10.30
C VAL A 32 6.60 -0.84 9.95
N PHE A 33 7.82 -0.89 9.41
CA PHE A 33 8.61 0.25 8.99
C PHE A 33 9.30 -0.08 7.68
N VAL A 34 9.09 0.77 6.67
CA VAL A 34 9.64 0.62 5.32
C VAL A 34 10.18 1.97 4.87
N VAL A 35 11.37 1.95 4.29
CA VAL A 35 11.98 3.09 3.60
C VAL A 35 12.15 2.68 2.15
N PHE A 36 11.60 3.47 1.24
CA PHE A 36 11.75 3.27 -0.20
C PHE A 36 12.91 4.12 -0.72
N SER A 37 13.47 3.67 -1.84
CA SER A 37 14.49 4.42 -2.59
C SER A 37 13.86 5.65 -3.27
N ASP A 38 14.65 6.72 -3.42
CA ASP A 38 14.21 7.94 -4.11
C ASP A 38 13.82 7.70 -5.58
N GLY A 39 14.26 6.58 -6.17
CA GLY A 39 13.95 6.16 -7.54
C GLY A 39 12.75 5.23 -7.66
N ASN A 40 12.05 4.92 -6.57
CA ASN A 40 10.91 4.01 -6.62
C ASN A 40 9.71 4.70 -7.31
N PRO A 41 9.31 4.27 -8.52
CA PRO A 41 8.30 4.97 -9.31
C PRO A 41 6.89 4.83 -8.73
N TYR A 42 6.72 3.92 -7.76
CA TYR A 42 5.46 3.70 -7.06
C TYR A 42 5.40 4.53 -5.78
N ALA A 43 6.55 4.94 -5.23
CA ALA A 43 6.64 5.84 -4.10
C ALA A 43 6.23 7.23 -4.58
N ALA A 44 4.94 7.54 -4.45
CA ALA A 44 4.41 8.89 -4.66
C ALA A 44 5.25 9.94 -3.90
N ASP A 45 5.15 11.22 -4.27
CA ASP A 45 5.82 12.33 -3.58
C ASP A 45 5.89 12.09 -2.06
N ALA A 46 7.10 12.11 -1.50
CA ALA A 46 7.44 11.51 -0.21
C ALA A 46 6.52 11.90 0.97
N GLY A 47 5.80 13.03 0.88
CA GLY A 47 4.79 13.44 1.85
C GLY A 47 3.44 12.70 1.76
N ASN A 48 2.97 12.37 0.54
CA ASN A 48 1.69 11.69 0.32
C ASN A 48 1.82 10.17 0.20
N ALA A 49 2.96 9.67 -0.29
CA ALA A 49 3.25 8.23 -0.32
C ALA A 49 3.22 7.61 1.06
N ALA A 50 3.89 8.21 2.04
CA ALA A 50 3.94 7.66 3.39
C ALA A 50 2.54 7.46 4.00
N VAL A 51 1.60 8.38 3.72
CA VAL A 51 0.20 8.27 4.15
C VAL A 51 -0.54 7.20 3.35
N ALA A 52 -0.46 7.23 2.02
CA ALA A 52 -1.12 6.24 1.16
C ALA A 52 -0.63 4.81 1.42
N TYR A 53 0.66 4.64 1.69
CA TYR A 53 1.26 3.37 2.04
C TYR A 53 0.93 2.91 3.44
N ARG A 54 0.87 3.82 4.41
CA ARG A 54 0.37 3.46 5.75
C ARG A 54 -1.08 2.98 5.68
N GLU A 55 -1.94 3.65 4.91
CA GLU A 55 -3.32 3.21 4.69
C GLU A 55 -3.39 1.88 3.92
N ALA A 56 -2.53 1.69 2.92
CA ALA A 56 -2.42 0.44 2.16
C ALA A 56 -1.93 -0.71 3.03
N ALA A 57 -0.87 -0.53 3.81
CA ALA A 57 -0.30 -1.52 4.72
C ALA A 57 -1.25 -1.87 5.86
N VAL A 58 -1.95 -0.88 6.45
CA VAL A 58 -3.01 -1.12 7.44
C VAL A 58 -4.17 -1.91 6.82
N THR A 59 -4.57 -1.56 5.60
CA THR A 59 -5.62 -2.30 4.87
C THR A 59 -5.17 -3.72 4.54
N TYR A 60 -3.95 -3.90 4.05
CA TYR A 60 -3.34 -5.20 3.75
C TYR A 60 -3.30 -6.06 5.00
N ASN A 61 -2.75 -5.56 6.11
CA ASN A 61 -2.70 -6.27 7.37
C ASN A 61 -4.10 -6.61 7.89
N LYS A 62 -5.07 -5.70 7.78
CA LYS A 62 -6.46 -5.98 8.16
C LYS A 62 -7.07 -7.09 7.31
N LEU A 63 -6.84 -7.10 6.00
CA LEU A 63 -7.35 -8.14 5.10
C LEU A 63 -6.67 -9.49 5.33
N MET A 64 -5.36 -9.50 5.57
CA MET A 64 -4.57 -10.72 5.77
C MET A 64 -4.66 -11.29 7.19
N SER A 65 -5.04 -10.46 8.18
CA SER A 65 -5.28 -10.89 9.57
C SER A 65 -6.68 -11.42 9.81
N VAL A 66 -7.63 -11.22 8.89
CA VAL A 66 -8.94 -11.88 8.91
C VAL A 66 -8.73 -13.30 8.34
N LYS A 67 -8.22 -14.20 9.16
CA LYS A 67 -8.31 -15.65 8.91
C LYS A 67 -9.52 -16.19 9.69
N PHE A 68 -10.44 -16.84 8.98
CA PHE A 68 -11.48 -17.69 9.55
C PHE A 68 -10.85 -18.90 10.26
#